data_AF-A0A6P0Q254-F1
#
_entry.id   AF-A0A6P0Q254-F1
#
_cell.length_a   1.000
_cell.length_b   1.000
_cell.length_c   1.000
_cell.angle_alpha   90.00
_cell.angle_beta   90.00
_cell.angle_gamma   90.00
#
_symmetry.space_group_name_H-M   'P 1'
#
loop_
_entity.id
_entity.type
_entity.pdbx_description
1 polymer ?
#
loop_
_entity_poly.entity_id
_entity_poly.type
_entity_poly.pdbx_seq_one_letter_code
_entity_poly.pdbx_strand_id
1 'polypeptide(L)'
;MTTTSTGPWQFWIDRGGTFTDIVAKRPDGQLIIHKLLSENPERYQDAGVQGIREILDIPVDRPIPSDAIEAIKMGTTVATNALLERKGDRTVLVITKGFQDALRIGYQNRPNIFAREIVLPEMLYERVIEIEERYSAQGEELIPINLAETRQSLQAAYDDGIRSCAIVLMHGYRYPTHEQEIATIASEIGFTQISVSHQVTPLMKLVSRGDTTVVDAYLSPILRRYVDQVEQQLQLGGLTNEGLENNLQATQPEGLQGKTSGLLMFMQSNGGLADAQQFQGKDSILSGPAGGIVGAVQTSRIAGFDKIITFDMGTFPVVHIASHGEFSSEAEKTFILTWDSKINVNE
;
A
#
# COMPACT_ATOMS: atom_id res chain seq x y z
N MET A 1 45.80 -13.55 -10.23
CA MET A 1 44.93 -12.36 -10.44
C MET A 1 43.50 -12.87 -10.50
N THR A 2 42.80 -12.80 -9.38
CA THR A 2 41.37 -13.13 -9.27
C THR A 2 40.58 -12.05 -9.99
N THR A 3 39.85 -12.43 -11.02
CA THR A 3 38.88 -11.61 -11.72
C THR A 3 37.83 -11.15 -10.70
N THR A 4 37.91 -9.89 -10.28
CA THR A 4 36.88 -9.24 -9.46
C THR A 4 35.57 -9.28 -10.22
N SER A 5 34.58 -9.99 -9.70
CA SER A 5 33.24 -10.07 -10.29
C SER A 5 32.61 -8.67 -10.29
N THR A 6 32.29 -8.17 -11.48
CA THR A 6 31.86 -6.78 -11.71
C THR A 6 30.34 -6.68 -11.83
N GLY A 7 29.62 -6.88 -10.71
CA GLY A 7 28.18 -6.64 -10.63
C GLY A 7 27.82 -5.91 -9.33
N PRO A 8 26.78 -5.06 -9.30
CA PRO A 8 26.29 -4.50 -8.04
C PRO A 8 25.48 -5.55 -7.24
N TRP A 9 25.28 -5.31 -5.95
CA TRP A 9 24.43 -6.14 -5.10
C TRP A 9 22.95 -5.99 -5.43
N GLN A 10 22.17 -7.05 -5.27
CA GLN A 10 20.71 -7.00 -5.34
C GLN A 10 20.10 -7.61 -4.09
N PHE A 11 19.03 -7.01 -3.57
CA PHE A 11 18.31 -7.49 -2.40
C PHE A 11 16.83 -7.70 -2.72
N TRP A 12 16.28 -8.83 -2.27
CA TRP A 12 14.85 -9.12 -2.22
C TRP A 12 14.48 -9.38 -0.76
N ILE A 13 13.54 -8.61 -0.25
CA ILE A 13 13.17 -8.60 1.16
C ILE A 13 11.67 -8.85 1.26
N ASP A 14 11.27 -9.79 2.09
CA ASP A 14 9.87 -9.98 2.47
C ASP A 14 9.71 -9.72 3.97
N ARG A 15 9.11 -8.58 4.31
CA ARG A 15 8.81 -8.20 5.68
C ARG A 15 7.46 -8.78 6.09
N GLY A 16 7.50 -10.00 6.62
CA GLY A 16 6.35 -10.66 7.25
C GLY A 16 6.03 -10.10 8.65
N GLY A 17 5.00 -10.64 9.29
CA GLY A 17 4.61 -10.23 10.65
C GLY A 17 5.62 -10.65 11.73
N THR A 18 6.18 -11.86 11.63
CA THR A 18 7.09 -12.41 12.65
C THR A 18 8.55 -12.31 12.24
N PHE A 19 8.86 -12.66 11.00
CA PHE A 19 10.21 -12.67 10.46
C PHE A 19 10.28 -11.87 9.16
N THR A 20 11.45 -11.29 8.94
CA THR A 20 11.84 -10.67 7.69
C THR A 20 12.83 -11.59 7.00
N ASP A 21 12.49 -12.03 5.80
CA ASP A 21 13.29 -12.91 4.97
C ASP A 21 14.02 -12.09 3.91
N ILE A 22 15.32 -12.33 3.75
CA ILE A 22 16.18 -11.57 2.85
C ILE A 22 16.93 -12.55 1.96
N VAL A 23 16.81 -12.34 0.66
CA VAL A 23 17.67 -12.96 -0.35
C VAL A 23 18.53 -11.86 -0.93
N ALA A 24 19.85 -12.03 -0.87
CA ALA A 24 20.81 -11.11 -1.47
C ALA A 24 21.60 -11.82 -2.56
N LYS A 25 21.83 -11.15 -3.68
CA LYS A 25 22.74 -11.60 -4.74
C LYS A 25 24.02 -10.78 -4.66
N ARG A 26 25.13 -11.48 -4.43
CA ARG A 26 26.47 -10.92 -4.44
C ARG A 26 26.89 -10.49 -5.86
N PRO A 27 27.90 -9.61 -5.98
CA PRO A 27 28.56 -9.30 -7.26
C PRO A 27 29.04 -10.51 -8.06
N ASP A 28 29.41 -11.60 -7.37
CA ASP A 28 29.86 -12.86 -7.97
C ASP A 28 28.72 -13.78 -8.42
N GLY A 29 27.47 -13.35 -8.20
CA GLY A 29 26.26 -14.08 -8.55
C GLY A 29 25.78 -15.07 -7.49
N GLN A 30 26.52 -15.26 -6.39
CA GLN A 30 26.10 -16.14 -5.30
C GLN A 30 24.91 -15.55 -4.55
N LEU A 31 23.96 -16.41 -4.16
CA LEU A 31 22.83 -16.04 -3.31
C LEU A 31 23.17 -16.25 -1.83
N ILE A 32 22.79 -15.28 -1.01
CA ILE A 32 22.82 -15.32 0.45
C ILE A 32 21.38 -15.25 0.92
N ILE A 33 21.02 -16.13 1.86
CA ILE A 33 19.72 -16.11 2.53
C ILE A 33 19.97 -15.67 3.97
N HIS A 34 19.20 -14.71 4.44
CA HIS A 34 19.30 -14.17 5.79
C HIS A 34 17.91 -13.97 6.38
N LYS A 35 17.78 -14.13 7.71
CA LYS A 35 16.48 -14.07 8.39
C LYS A 35 16.60 -13.36 9.72
N LEU A 36 15.73 -12.39 9.93
CA LEU A 36 15.68 -11.55 11.14
C LEU A 36 14.27 -11.55 11.72
N LEU A 37 14.12 -11.20 12.99
CA LEU A 37 12.80 -10.88 13.54
C LEU A 37 12.28 -9.60 12.89
N SER A 38 11.01 -9.55 12.51
CA SER A 38 10.43 -8.35 11.87
C SER A 38 10.35 -7.14 12.78
N GLU A 39 10.26 -7.40 14.09
CA GLU A 39 10.21 -6.39 15.14
C GLU A 39 11.19 -6.75 16.26
N ASN A 40 12.21 -5.90 16.43
CA ASN A 40 13.15 -5.98 17.55
C ASN A 40 13.69 -4.57 17.88
N PRO A 41 12.83 -3.70 18.45
CA PRO A 41 13.14 -2.27 18.61
C PRO A 41 14.35 -1.99 19.50
N GLU A 42 14.74 -2.94 20.38
CA GLU A 42 15.96 -2.83 21.19
C GLU A 42 17.24 -2.94 20.37
N ARG A 43 17.19 -3.52 19.16
CA ARG A 43 18.37 -3.78 18.32
C ARG A 43 18.38 -3.00 17.01
N TYR A 44 17.23 -2.86 16.36
CA TYR A 44 17.11 -2.18 15.07
C TYR A 44 15.71 -1.61 14.87
N GLN A 45 15.65 -0.54 14.10
CA GLN A 45 14.39 0.12 13.74
C GLN A 45 13.68 -0.57 12.58
N ASP A 46 14.42 -1.08 11.58
CA ASP A 46 13.88 -1.86 10.47
C ASP A 46 14.74 -3.11 10.20
N ALA A 47 14.08 -4.26 10.07
CA ALA A 47 14.74 -5.55 9.87
C ALA A 47 15.35 -5.68 8.46
N GLY A 48 14.70 -5.11 7.44
CA GLY A 48 15.20 -5.15 6.06
C GLY A 48 16.51 -4.38 5.92
N VAL A 49 16.54 -3.16 6.45
CA VAL A 49 17.76 -2.33 6.47
C VAL A 49 18.85 -2.98 7.32
N GLN A 50 18.51 -3.52 8.49
CA GLN A 50 19.50 -4.21 9.34
C GLN A 50 20.12 -5.42 8.63
N GLY A 51 19.31 -6.21 7.91
CA GLY A 51 19.86 -7.35 7.18
C GLY A 51 20.75 -6.97 6.01
N ILE A 52 20.48 -5.85 5.33
CA ILE A 52 21.41 -5.28 4.34
C ILE A 52 22.75 -4.94 5.02
N ARG A 53 22.72 -4.34 6.21
CA ARG A 53 23.95 -4.02 6.97
C ARG A 53 24.75 -5.25 7.34
N GLU A 54 24.08 -6.27 7.88
CA GLU A 54 24.75 -7.52 8.29
C GLU A 54 25.35 -8.27 7.09
N ILE A 55 24.67 -8.31 5.95
CA ILE A 55 25.17 -8.96 4.73
C ILE A 55 26.35 -8.21 4.12
N LEU A 56 26.35 -6.87 4.19
CA LEU A 56 27.43 -6.03 3.67
C LEU A 56 28.56 -5.81 4.69
N ASP A 57 28.44 -6.34 5.90
CA ASP A 57 29.35 -6.13 7.03
C ASP A 57 29.56 -4.63 7.35
N ILE A 58 28.45 -3.87 7.36
CA ILE A 58 28.45 -2.42 7.59
C ILE A 58 28.00 -2.11 9.03
N PRO A 59 28.83 -1.40 9.82
CA PRO A 59 28.44 -0.89 11.13
C PRO A 59 27.19 0.01 11.09
N VAL A 60 26.42 0.05 12.19
CA VAL A 60 25.15 0.82 12.28
C VAL A 60 25.34 2.31 12.01
N ASP A 61 26.47 2.88 12.45
CA ASP A 61 26.84 4.30 12.35
C ASP A 61 27.38 4.72 10.98
N ARG A 62 27.48 3.79 10.03
CA ARG A 62 27.95 4.08 8.66
C ARG A 62 26.81 4.09 7.64
N PRO A 63 26.85 4.98 6.65
CA PRO A 63 25.90 4.96 5.55
C PRO A 63 26.08 3.70 4.71
N ILE A 64 24.96 3.17 4.19
CA ILE A 64 24.99 2.05 3.25
C ILE A 64 25.46 2.59 1.89
N PRO A 65 26.45 1.96 1.23
CA PRO A 65 26.98 2.45 -0.04
C PRO A 65 25.97 2.17 -1.16
N SER A 66 25.09 3.13 -1.44
CA SER A 66 24.08 3.04 -2.50
C SER A 66 24.66 2.67 -3.85
N ASP A 67 25.86 3.16 -4.17
CA ASP A 67 26.53 2.92 -5.45
C ASP A 67 26.97 1.45 -5.64
N ALA A 68 27.00 0.66 -4.55
CA ALA A 68 27.30 -0.76 -4.58
C ALA A 68 26.03 -1.63 -4.72
N ILE A 69 24.83 -1.04 -4.69
CA ILE A 69 23.55 -1.74 -4.72
C ILE A 69 22.80 -1.33 -5.98
N GLU A 70 22.38 -2.31 -6.77
CA GLU A 70 21.58 -2.10 -7.98
C GLU A 70 20.11 -1.87 -7.64
N ALA A 71 19.59 -2.69 -6.73
CA ALA A 71 18.17 -2.73 -6.41
C ALA A 71 17.90 -3.38 -5.04
N ILE A 72 16.90 -2.84 -4.36
CA ILE A 72 16.28 -3.36 -3.16
C ILE A 72 14.79 -3.51 -3.48
N LYS A 73 14.29 -4.75 -3.51
CA LYS A 73 12.90 -5.09 -3.80
C LYS A 73 12.24 -5.60 -2.54
N MET A 74 11.17 -4.96 -2.08
CA MET A 74 10.58 -5.22 -0.77
C MET A 74 9.09 -5.57 -0.88
N GLY A 75 8.71 -6.73 -0.34
CA GLY A 75 7.33 -7.04 0.06
C GLY A 75 7.11 -6.67 1.51
N THR A 76 5.92 -6.19 1.86
CA THR A 76 5.62 -5.82 3.25
C THR A 76 4.17 -6.12 3.62
N THR A 77 3.98 -6.58 4.86
CA THR A 77 2.65 -6.83 5.44
C THR A 77 2.08 -5.63 6.21
N VAL A 78 2.79 -4.50 6.25
CA VAL A 78 2.41 -3.30 7.02
C VAL A 78 0.97 -2.85 6.75
N ALA A 79 0.59 -2.69 5.47
CA ALA A 79 -0.75 -2.22 5.13
C ALA A 79 -1.82 -3.24 5.46
N THR A 80 -1.55 -4.53 5.22
CA THR A 80 -2.50 -5.60 5.49
C THR A 80 -2.76 -5.71 7.00
N ASN A 81 -1.71 -5.63 7.83
CA ASN A 81 -1.84 -5.63 9.28
C ASN A 81 -2.57 -4.37 9.76
N ALA A 82 -2.24 -3.19 9.24
CA ALA A 82 -2.92 -1.95 9.60
C ALA A 82 -4.43 -2.00 9.28
N LEU A 83 -4.80 -2.64 8.17
CA LEU A 83 -6.20 -2.82 7.79
C LEU A 83 -6.92 -3.80 8.74
N LEU A 84 -6.30 -4.94 9.05
CA LEU A 84 -6.88 -5.95 9.94
C LEU A 84 -7.01 -5.46 11.39
N GLU A 85 -6.01 -4.72 11.87
CA GLU A 85 -5.99 -4.17 13.23
C GLU A 85 -6.72 -2.83 13.35
N ARG A 86 -7.29 -2.31 12.25
CA ARG A 86 -7.97 -1.00 12.20
C ARG A 86 -7.10 0.15 12.71
N LYS A 87 -5.82 0.12 12.34
CA LYS A 87 -4.81 1.14 12.71
C LYS A 87 -4.47 2.10 11.58
N GLY A 88 -5.37 2.27 10.59
CA GLY A 88 -5.28 3.30 9.56
C GLY A 88 -5.42 4.73 10.07
N ASP A 89 -5.23 5.69 9.17
CA ASP A 89 -5.39 7.10 9.53
C ASP A 89 -6.88 7.52 9.51
N ARG A 90 -7.25 8.45 10.39
CA ARG A 90 -8.62 8.97 10.46
C ARG A 90 -9.00 9.61 9.12
N THR A 91 -10.07 9.12 8.52
CA THR A 91 -10.43 9.43 7.13
C THR A 91 -11.84 9.97 7.02
N VAL A 92 -12.00 11.08 6.28
CA VAL A 92 -13.31 11.59 5.86
C VAL A 92 -13.62 11.15 4.43
N LEU A 93 -14.88 10.75 4.19
CA LEU A 93 -15.42 10.52 2.85
C LEU A 93 -16.12 11.77 2.36
N VAL A 94 -15.71 12.31 1.22
CA VAL A 94 -16.39 13.40 0.51
C VAL A 94 -17.12 12.80 -0.68
N ILE A 95 -18.43 12.97 -0.73
CA ILE A 95 -19.30 12.30 -1.71
C ILE A 95 -20.41 13.22 -2.21
N THR A 96 -20.95 12.96 -3.39
CA THR A 96 -22.11 13.69 -3.91
C THR A 96 -23.30 13.60 -2.93
N LYS A 97 -23.99 14.72 -2.71
CA LYS A 97 -25.19 14.80 -1.87
C LYS A 97 -26.28 13.83 -2.33
N GLY A 98 -26.92 13.16 -1.36
CA GLY A 98 -27.85 12.05 -1.56
C GLY A 98 -27.19 10.68 -1.66
N PHE A 99 -25.86 10.59 -1.57
CA PHE A 99 -25.10 9.33 -1.64
C PHE A 99 -24.30 9.04 -0.37
N GLN A 100 -24.56 9.74 0.75
CA GLN A 100 -23.89 9.53 2.04
C GLN A 100 -23.69 8.06 2.43
N ASP A 101 -24.75 7.25 2.29
CA ASP A 101 -24.75 5.84 2.71
C ASP A 101 -24.35 4.86 1.59
N ALA A 102 -23.91 5.35 0.42
CA ALA A 102 -23.69 4.49 -0.75
C ALA A 102 -22.67 3.36 -0.49
N LEU A 103 -21.55 3.66 0.16
CA LEU A 103 -20.53 2.64 0.49
C LEU A 103 -20.99 1.71 1.61
N ARG A 104 -21.77 2.25 2.57
CA ARG A 104 -22.36 1.46 3.65
C ARG A 104 -23.40 0.46 3.16
N ILE A 105 -24.22 0.85 2.18
CA ILE A 105 -25.21 -0.02 1.53
C ILE A 105 -24.50 -1.05 0.64
N GLY A 106 -23.45 -0.63 -0.05
CA GLY A 106 -22.69 -1.46 -0.98
C GLY A 106 -23.58 -2.03 -2.10
N TYR A 107 -23.34 -3.29 -2.45
CA TYR A 107 -24.14 -4.02 -3.44
C TYR A 107 -25.29 -4.84 -2.84
N GLN A 108 -25.50 -4.76 -1.52
CA GLN A 108 -26.46 -5.59 -0.78
C GLN A 108 -26.29 -7.11 -0.98
N ASN A 109 -25.10 -7.55 -1.39
CA ASN A 109 -24.77 -8.96 -1.50
C ASN A 109 -24.91 -9.62 -0.12
N ARG A 110 -25.55 -10.79 -0.08
CA ARG A 110 -25.74 -11.58 1.16
C ARG A 110 -24.91 -12.85 1.07
N PRO A 111 -23.67 -12.87 1.60
CA PRO A 111 -22.83 -14.07 1.60
C PRO A 111 -23.54 -15.23 2.31
N ASN A 112 -24.21 -14.92 3.42
CA ASN A 112 -25.06 -15.85 4.16
C ASN A 112 -26.53 -15.49 3.94
N ILE A 113 -27.11 -15.99 2.85
CA ILE A 113 -28.49 -15.68 2.41
C ILE A 113 -29.57 -15.94 3.47
N PHE A 114 -29.33 -16.88 4.40
CA PHE A 114 -30.27 -17.24 5.47
C PHE A 114 -29.96 -16.63 6.84
N ALA A 115 -28.90 -15.81 6.96
CA ALA A 115 -28.60 -15.13 8.21
C ALA A 115 -29.75 -14.17 8.57
N ARG A 116 -30.38 -14.39 9.74
CA ARG A 116 -31.47 -13.54 10.25
C ARG A 116 -30.98 -12.21 10.79
N GLU A 117 -29.75 -12.20 11.32
CA GLU A 117 -29.05 -11.02 11.79
C GLU A 117 -27.93 -10.70 10.78
N ILE A 118 -27.97 -9.50 10.20
CA ILE A 118 -26.98 -9.03 9.23
C ILE A 118 -26.04 -8.09 9.98
N VAL A 119 -24.81 -8.53 10.18
CA VAL A 119 -23.75 -7.68 10.71
C VAL A 119 -23.05 -7.02 9.52
N LEU A 120 -23.21 -5.70 9.41
CA LEU A 120 -22.48 -4.92 8.40
C LEU A 120 -21.04 -4.70 8.87
N PRO A 121 -20.05 -4.74 7.96
CA PRO A 121 -18.68 -4.35 8.28
C PRO A 121 -18.63 -2.91 8.77
N GLU A 122 -17.70 -2.63 9.69
CA GLU A 122 -17.38 -1.26 10.09
C GLU A 122 -16.65 -0.53 8.95
N MET A 123 -17.08 0.70 8.67
CA MET A 123 -16.49 1.54 7.63
C MET A 123 -15.08 2.01 8.01
N LEU A 124 -14.23 2.23 7.01
CA LEU A 124 -12.86 2.74 7.22
C LEU A 124 -12.82 4.27 7.34
N TYR A 125 -13.92 4.95 7.00
CA TYR A 125 -14.09 6.39 7.20
C TYR A 125 -14.93 6.64 8.46
N GLU A 126 -14.64 7.74 9.16
CA GLU A 126 -15.35 8.12 10.40
C GLU A 126 -16.41 9.20 10.18
N ARG A 127 -16.30 9.96 9.08
CA ARG A 127 -17.18 11.09 8.75
C ARG A 127 -17.49 11.08 7.26
N VAL A 128 -18.71 11.50 6.91
CA VAL A 128 -19.11 11.76 5.53
C VAL A 128 -19.44 13.24 5.37
N ILE A 129 -18.93 13.85 4.30
CA ILE A 129 -19.27 15.19 3.85
C ILE A 129 -19.98 15.04 2.51
N GLU A 130 -21.23 15.47 2.46
CA GLU A 130 -22.01 15.54 1.22
C GLU A 130 -21.78 16.87 0.51
N ILE A 131 -21.38 16.82 -0.76
CA ILE A 131 -21.20 18.00 -1.61
C ILE A 131 -22.40 18.12 -2.55
N GLU A 132 -23.06 19.27 -2.52
CA GLU A 132 -24.11 19.62 -3.47
C GLU A 132 -23.47 19.99 -4.81
N GLU A 133 -23.21 18.96 -5.60
CA GLU A 133 -22.68 19.05 -6.95
C GLU A 133 -23.32 17.98 -7.82
N ARG A 134 -23.37 18.16 -9.15
CA ARG A 134 -23.82 17.11 -10.05
C ARG A 134 -23.38 17.28 -11.49
N TYR A 135 -22.75 16.24 -12.04
CA TYR A 135 -22.69 15.99 -13.48
C TYR A 135 -23.77 15.01 -13.95
N SER A 136 -24.23 15.18 -15.19
CA SER A 136 -24.99 14.16 -15.92
C SER A 136 -24.07 13.06 -16.45
N ALA A 137 -24.65 11.93 -16.87
CA ALA A 137 -23.87 10.84 -17.49
C ALA A 137 -23.21 11.25 -18.82
N GLN A 138 -23.68 12.35 -19.43
CA GLN A 138 -23.19 12.93 -20.68
C GLN A 138 -22.18 14.06 -20.44
N GLY A 139 -21.95 14.48 -19.20
CA GLY A 139 -20.97 15.52 -18.85
C GLY A 139 -21.52 16.93 -18.81
N GLU A 140 -22.85 17.07 -18.82
CA GLU A 140 -23.49 18.35 -18.52
C GLU A 140 -23.38 18.62 -17.02
N GLU A 141 -22.88 19.80 -16.67
CA GLU A 141 -22.87 20.28 -15.30
C GLU A 141 -24.28 20.71 -14.91
N LEU A 142 -24.94 19.93 -14.07
CA LEU A 142 -26.31 20.18 -13.63
C LEU A 142 -26.33 21.07 -12.39
N ILE A 143 -25.38 20.85 -11.47
CA ILE A 143 -25.22 21.63 -10.24
C ILE A 143 -23.73 21.91 -10.06
N PRO A 144 -23.29 23.18 -10.14
CA PRO A 144 -21.90 23.55 -9.89
C PRO A 144 -21.57 23.40 -8.41
N ILE A 145 -20.30 23.11 -8.11
CA ILE A 145 -19.83 23.02 -6.73
C ILE A 145 -19.86 24.39 -6.03
N ASN A 146 -20.35 24.41 -4.79
CA ASN A 146 -20.20 25.56 -3.90
C ASN A 146 -18.85 25.49 -3.15
N LEU A 147 -17.84 26.22 -3.65
CA LEU A 147 -16.49 26.21 -3.08
C LEU A 147 -16.43 26.70 -1.63
N ALA A 148 -17.26 27.67 -1.25
CA ALA A 148 -17.26 28.24 0.10
C ALA A 148 -17.79 27.24 1.13
N GLU A 149 -18.91 26.60 0.83
CA GLU A 149 -19.52 25.57 1.68
C GLU A 149 -18.66 24.29 1.75
N THR A 150 -18.07 23.91 0.63
CA THR A 150 -17.10 22.79 0.55
C THR A 150 -15.91 23.06 1.47
N ARG A 151 -15.30 24.25 1.40
CA ARG A 151 -14.21 24.64 2.29
C ARG A 151 -14.64 24.61 3.75
N GLN A 152 -15.80 25.16 4.08
CA GLN A 152 -16.29 25.16 5.46
C GLN A 152 -16.45 23.75 6.02
N SER A 153 -17.02 22.84 5.24
CA SER A 153 -17.24 21.44 5.64
C SER A 153 -15.93 20.68 5.81
N LEU A 154 -14.99 20.86 4.88
CA LEU A 154 -13.64 20.26 4.98
C LEU A 154 -12.85 20.84 6.16
N GLN A 155 -12.95 22.15 6.42
CA GLN A 155 -12.28 22.80 7.53
C GLN A 155 -12.79 22.25 8.87
N ALA A 156 -14.10 22.03 9.01
CA ALA A 156 -14.65 21.44 10.23
C ALA A 156 -14.12 20.01 10.47
N ALA A 157 -13.97 19.19 9.42
CA ALA A 157 -13.33 17.87 9.54
C ALA A 157 -11.85 17.98 9.94
N TYR A 158 -11.14 18.95 9.37
CA TYR A 158 -9.75 19.22 9.71
C TYR A 158 -9.57 19.69 11.15
N ASP A 159 -10.42 20.59 11.63
CA ASP A 159 -10.35 21.13 12.99
C ASP A 159 -10.60 20.02 14.04
N ASP A 160 -11.41 19.01 13.70
CA ASP A 160 -11.64 17.81 14.52
C ASP A 160 -10.52 16.77 14.44
N GLY A 161 -9.41 17.10 13.78
CA GLY A 161 -8.19 16.29 13.73
C GLY A 161 -8.13 15.25 12.60
N ILE A 162 -9.04 15.29 11.63
CA ILE A 162 -8.97 14.42 10.44
C ILE A 162 -7.92 14.99 9.47
N ARG A 163 -7.01 14.14 8.99
CA ARG A 163 -5.93 14.55 8.07
C ARG A 163 -5.92 13.80 6.74
N SER A 164 -6.72 12.75 6.63
CA SER A 164 -6.91 11.99 5.39
C SER A 164 -8.32 12.16 4.82
N CYS A 165 -8.41 12.29 3.49
CA CYS A 165 -9.65 12.54 2.77
C CYS A 165 -9.76 11.64 1.53
N ALA A 166 -10.90 10.95 1.39
CA ALA A 166 -11.28 10.22 0.18
C ALA A 166 -12.38 10.99 -0.56
N ILE A 167 -12.14 11.41 -1.80
CA ILE A 167 -13.08 12.20 -2.61
C ILE A 167 -13.67 11.32 -3.70
N VAL A 168 -14.98 11.10 -3.67
CA VAL A 168 -15.69 10.17 -4.55
C VAL A 168 -16.99 10.80 -5.03
N LEU A 169 -16.97 11.45 -6.19
CA LEU A 169 -18.16 12.07 -6.77
C LEU A 169 -18.80 11.21 -7.85
N MET A 170 -20.11 11.34 -8.02
CA MET A 170 -20.86 10.70 -9.10
C MET A 170 -20.34 11.18 -10.46
N HIS A 171 -20.09 10.23 -11.36
CA HIS A 171 -19.46 10.48 -12.66
C HIS A 171 -18.03 11.11 -12.63
N GLY A 172 -17.42 11.25 -11.45
CA GLY A 172 -16.05 11.78 -11.29
C GLY A 172 -14.98 11.00 -12.07
N TYR A 173 -15.19 9.70 -12.31
CA TYR A 173 -14.34 8.85 -13.15
C TYR A 173 -14.18 9.37 -14.60
N ARG A 174 -15.11 10.21 -15.08
CA ARG A 174 -15.12 10.77 -16.44
C ARG A 174 -15.07 12.30 -16.46
N TYR A 175 -15.70 12.96 -15.48
CA TYR A 175 -15.77 14.42 -15.37
C TYR A 175 -15.12 14.85 -14.05
N PRO A 176 -13.77 14.94 -13.99
CA PRO A 176 -13.04 15.03 -12.74
C PRO A 176 -12.97 16.44 -12.14
N THR A 177 -13.48 17.46 -12.82
CA THR A 177 -13.31 18.88 -12.45
C THR A 177 -13.70 19.16 -10.99
N HIS A 178 -14.90 18.76 -10.56
CA HIS A 178 -15.35 18.95 -9.17
C HIS A 178 -14.45 18.21 -8.17
N GLU A 179 -14.00 16.99 -8.48
CA GLU A 179 -13.11 16.25 -7.59
C GLU A 179 -11.76 16.96 -7.43
N GLN A 180 -11.23 17.55 -8.50
CA GLN A 180 -9.98 18.31 -8.50
C GLN A 180 -10.09 19.63 -7.72
N GLU A 181 -11.21 20.31 -7.83
CA GLU A 181 -11.49 21.53 -7.07
C GLU A 181 -11.58 21.24 -5.56
N ILE A 182 -12.28 20.17 -5.16
CA ILE A 182 -12.32 19.71 -3.77
C ILE A 182 -10.92 19.33 -3.29
N ALA A 183 -10.15 18.61 -4.10
CA ALA A 183 -8.78 18.21 -3.75
C ALA A 183 -7.88 19.43 -3.54
N THR A 184 -8.04 20.48 -4.35
CA THR A 184 -7.33 21.75 -4.19
C THR A 184 -7.68 22.41 -2.86
N ILE A 185 -8.97 22.50 -2.52
CA ILE A 185 -9.42 23.06 -1.24
C ILE A 185 -8.88 22.25 -0.06
N ALA A 186 -8.94 20.91 -0.11
CA ALA A 186 -8.43 20.04 0.93
C ALA A 186 -6.91 20.24 1.13
N SER A 187 -6.15 20.38 0.04
CA SER A 187 -4.72 20.67 0.08
C SER A 187 -4.44 22.03 0.73
N GLU A 188 -5.18 23.07 0.35
CA GLU A 188 -5.03 24.43 0.92
C GLU A 188 -5.40 24.51 2.40
N ILE A 189 -6.33 23.67 2.88
CA ILE A 189 -6.65 23.53 4.32
C ILE A 189 -5.52 22.83 5.07
N GLY A 190 -4.79 21.93 4.40
CA GLY A 190 -3.63 21.21 4.96
C GLY A 190 -3.87 19.72 5.21
N PHE A 191 -4.85 19.09 4.55
CA PHE A 191 -4.97 17.63 4.55
C PHE A 191 -3.68 17.00 4.03
N THR A 192 -3.11 16.06 4.78
CA THR A 192 -1.82 15.43 4.43
C THR A 192 -1.96 14.27 3.47
N GLN A 193 -3.16 13.70 3.36
CA GLN A 193 -3.50 12.64 2.41
C GLN A 193 -4.83 12.95 1.73
N ILE A 194 -4.83 12.98 0.41
CA ILE A 194 -6.00 13.26 -0.41
C ILE A 194 -6.05 12.22 -1.52
N SER A 195 -6.99 11.29 -1.42
CA SER A 195 -7.21 10.25 -2.43
C SER A 195 -8.41 10.65 -3.29
N VAL A 196 -8.15 10.94 -4.55
CA VAL A 196 -9.17 11.40 -5.50
C VAL A 196 -9.61 10.25 -6.39
N SER A 197 -10.91 9.95 -6.43
CA SER A 197 -11.37 8.66 -6.95
C SER A 197 -11.02 8.41 -8.41
N HIS A 198 -11.08 9.42 -9.28
CA HIS A 198 -10.67 9.27 -10.68
C HIS A 198 -9.18 8.99 -10.88
N GLN A 199 -8.32 9.39 -9.93
CA GLN A 199 -6.88 9.15 -9.97
C GLN A 199 -6.53 7.79 -9.38
N VAL A 200 -7.24 7.39 -8.32
CA VAL A 200 -7.03 6.10 -7.65
C VAL A 200 -7.54 4.95 -8.51
N THR A 201 -8.80 5.04 -8.97
CA THR A 201 -9.40 4.02 -9.85
C THR A 201 -10.52 4.62 -10.71
N PRO A 202 -10.29 4.87 -12.02
CA PRO A 202 -11.27 5.51 -12.91
C PRO A 202 -12.39 4.54 -13.37
N LEU A 203 -12.94 3.75 -12.46
CA LEU A 203 -14.05 2.83 -12.74
C LEU A 203 -15.39 3.57 -12.68
N MET A 204 -16.32 3.24 -13.58
CA MET A 204 -17.68 3.82 -13.56
C MET A 204 -18.46 3.50 -12.27
N LYS A 205 -18.21 2.33 -11.68
CA LYS A 205 -18.92 1.79 -10.51
C LYS A 205 -18.60 2.60 -9.24
N LEU A 206 -19.57 3.38 -8.75
CA LEU A 206 -19.39 4.26 -7.57
C LEU A 206 -18.91 3.50 -6.33
N VAL A 207 -19.55 2.37 -5.99
CA VAL A 207 -19.23 1.61 -4.76
C VAL A 207 -17.82 1.05 -4.83
N SER A 208 -17.49 0.25 -5.84
CA SER A 208 -16.13 -0.32 -5.98
C SER A 208 -15.04 0.75 -6.07
N ARG A 209 -15.32 1.85 -6.79
CA ARG A 209 -14.40 2.99 -6.88
C ARG A 209 -14.21 3.65 -5.52
N GLY A 210 -15.30 3.89 -4.80
CA GLY A 210 -15.29 4.50 -3.49
C GLY A 210 -14.56 3.65 -2.46
N ASP A 211 -14.83 2.35 -2.40
CA ASP A 211 -14.15 1.42 -1.48
C ASP A 211 -12.63 1.45 -1.68
N THR A 212 -12.17 1.39 -2.93
CA THR A 212 -10.74 1.48 -3.27
C THR A 212 -10.15 2.83 -2.87
N THR A 213 -10.89 3.92 -3.09
CA THR A 213 -10.44 5.29 -2.77
C THR A 213 -10.33 5.50 -1.26
N VAL A 214 -11.27 4.95 -0.48
CA VAL A 214 -11.25 4.98 0.98
C VAL A 214 -10.09 4.15 1.52
N VAL A 215 -9.90 2.93 1.01
CA VAL A 215 -8.76 2.08 1.39
C VAL A 215 -7.44 2.78 1.14
N ASP A 216 -7.29 3.44 -0.01
CA ASP A 216 -6.11 4.22 -0.33
C ASP A 216 -5.88 5.36 0.66
N ALA A 217 -6.91 6.18 0.92
CA ALA A 217 -6.83 7.28 1.89
C ALA A 217 -6.47 6.80 3.31
N TYR A 218 -7.02 5.66 3.71
CA TYR A 218 -6.84 5.08 5.04
C TYR A 218 -5.42 4.52 5.26
N LEU A 219 -4.81 3.91 4.22
CA LEU A 219 -3.55 3.17 4.34
C LEU A 219 -2.31 3.93 3.83
N SER A 220 -2.46 4.80 2.82
CA SER A 220 -1.35 5.55 2.23
C SER A 220 -0.49 6.31 3.24
N PRO A 221 -1.05 6.99 4.27
CA PRO A 221 -0.23 7.69 5.26
C PRO A 221 0.71 6.77 6.05
N ILE A 222 0.26 5.55 6.36
CA ILE A 222 1.05 4.56 7.10
C ILE A 222 2.19 4.04 6.24
N LEU A 223 1.88 3.72 4.98
CA LEU A 223 2.87 3.27 4.03
C LEU A 223 3.91 4.33 3.76
N ARG A 224 3.51 5.58 3.56
CA ARG A 224 4.45 6.68 3.33
C ARG A 224 5.43 6.81 4.50
N ARG A 225 4.94 6.82 5.75
CA ARG A 225 5.81 6.84 6.94
C ARG A 225 6.80 5.67 6.97
N TYR A 226 6.36 4.47 6.62
CA TYR A 226 7.21 3.30 6.57
C TYR A 226 8.27 3.39 5.45
N VAL A 227 7.87 3.80 4.26
CA VAL A 227 8.77 4.02 3.11
C VAL A 227 9.80 5.09 3.46
N ASP A 228 9.38 6.24 3.98
CA ASP A 228 10.25 7.35 4.36
C ASP A 228 11.26 6.92 5.43
N GLN A 229 10.83 6.11 6.42
CA GLN A 229 11.72 5.55 7.44
C GLN A 229 12.80 4.65 6.80
N VAL A 230 12.41 3.75 5.90
CA VAL A 230 13.36 2.85 5.21
C VAL A 230 14.33 3.66 4.35
N GLU A 231 13.83 4.62 3.56
CA GLU A 231 14.66 5.49 2.73
C GLU A 231 15.66 6.30 3.57
N GLN A 232 15.21 6.89 4.68
CA GLN A 232 16.07 7.63 5.60
C GLN A 232 17.19 6.74 6.15
N GLN A 233 16.90 5.51 6.58
CA GLN A 233 17.94 4.63 7.13
C GLN A 233 18.93 4.11 6.08
N LEU A 234 18.47 3.94 4.83
CA LEU A 234 19.32 3.63 3.69
C LEU A 234 20.26 4.80 3.35
N GLN A 235 19.78 6.04 3.47
CA GLN A 235 20.56 7.25 3.14
C GLN A 235 21.47 7.72 4.29
N LEU A 236 20.99 7.69 5.54
CA LEU A 236 21.60 8.42 6.66
C LEU A 236 22.53 7.59 7.55
N GLY A 237 22.64 6.28 7.38
CA GLY A 237 23.56 5.53 8.24
C GLY A 237 23.15 5.55 9.73
N GLY A 238 21.95 5.03 10.04
CA GLY A 238 21.57 4.61 11.40
C GLY A 238 21.99 5.52 12.57
N LEU A 239 21.60 6.80 12.57
CA LEU A 239 21.69 7.63 13.77
C LEU A 239 20.59 7.23 14.76
N THR A 240 20.99 6.90 15.98
CA THR A 240 20.09 6.57 17.09
C THR A 240 19.25 7.77 17.53
N ASN A 241 18.13 7.52 18.22
CA ASN A 241 17.14 8.53 18.62
C ASN A 241 17.71 9.69 19.45
N GLU A 242 18.87 9.54 20.10
CA GLU A 242 19.55 10.62 20.83
C GLU A 242 20.17 11.71 19.92
N GLY A 243 20.38 11.41 18.63
CA GLY A 243 20.87 12.38 17.64
C GLY A 243 19.78 13.19 16.94
N LEU A 244 18.51 12.76 17.03
CA LEU A 244 17.38 13.39 16.35
C LEU A 244 16.92 14.68 17.05
N GLU A 245 17.07 14.78 18.37
CA GLU A 245 16.69 15.97 19.14
C GLU A 245 17.62 17.17 18.92
N ASN A 246 18.86 16.93 18.46
CA ASN A 246 19.84 17.99 18.24
C ASN A 246 19.90 18.51 16.79
N ASN A 247 19.08 17.98 15.88
CA ASN A 247 19.11 18.35 14.45
C ASN A 247 17.83 19.02 13.93
N LEU A 248 16.91 19.43 14.83
CA LEU A 248 15.70 20.20 14.49
C LEU A 248 15.99 21.65 14.02
N GLN A 249 17.27 22.02 13.82
CA GLN A 249 17.69 23.32 13.28
C GLN A 249 18.53 23.20 11.99
N ALA A 250 18.49 22.07 11.29
CA ALA A 250 19.00 22.00 9.92
C ALA A 250 17.85 22.29 8.94
N THR A 251 17.88 23.51 8.38
CA THR A 251 17.10 23.91 7.20
C THR A 251 17.09 22.81 6.14
N GLN A 252 15.92 22.58 5.53
CA GLN A 252 15.70 21.68 4.39
C GLN A 252 16.90 21.69 3.44
N PRO A 253 17.57 20.55 3.17
CA PRO A 253 18.58 20.51 2.14
C PRO A 253 17.85 20.48 0.79
N GLU A 254 17.71 21.65 0.18
CA GLU A 254 17.39 21.78 -1.24
C GLU A 254 18.48 21.03 -2.04
N GLY A 255 18.12 19.87 -2.63
CA GLY A 255 19.02 19.10 -3.51
C GLY A 255 18.93 17.56 -3.45
N LEU A 256 18.08 16.96 -2.61
CA LEU A 256 18.08 15.50 -2.35
C LEU A 256 17.08 14.65 -3.17
N GLN A 257 16.36 15.22 -4.14
CA GLN A 257 15.26 14.54 -4.86
C GLN A 257 15.65 13.52 -5.95
N GLY A 258 16.94 13.16 -6.12
CA GLY A 258 17.39 12.46 -7.34
C GLY A 258 18.08 11.10 -7.20
N LYS A 259 18.47 10.64 -6.00
CA LYS A 259 19.46 9.54 -5.88
C LYS A 259 18.92 8.16 -5.47
N THR A 260 17.65 8.04 -5.08
CA THR A 260 17.03 6.75 -4.66
C THR A 260 16.01 6.19 -5.65
N SER A 261 15.63 6.94 -6.69
CA SER A 261 14.64 6.47 -7.66
C SER A 261 15.18 5.24 -8.41
N GLY A 262 14.40 4.16 -8.41
CA GLY A 262 14.78 2.86 -8.97
C GLY A 262 15.62 1.97 -8.06
N LEU A 263 16.20 2.49 -6.97
CA LEU A 263 16.96 1.70 -5.99
C LEU A 263 16.03 0.94 -5.05
N LEU A 264 14.99 1.59 -4.51
CA LEU A 264 14.03 0.98 -3.60
C LEU A 264 12.68 0.77 -4.32
N MET A 265 12.29 -0.49 -4.46
CA MET A 265 11.05 -0.90 -5.10
C MET A 265 10.20 -1.72 -4.15
N PHE A 266 8.88 -1.54 -4.20
CA PHE A 266 7.91 -2.29 -3.42
C PHE A 266 7.08 -3.22 -4.30
N MET A 267 6.86 -4.43 -3.81
CA MET A 267 5.92 -5.38 -4.41
C MET A 267 4.50 -4.83 -4.31
N GLN A 268 3.73 -4.96 -5.39
CA GLN A 268 2.33 -4.58 -5.45
C GLN A 268 1.41 -5.81 -5.39
N SER A 269 0.14 -5.62 -5.05
CA SER A 269 -0.91 -6.66 -5.04
C SER A 269 -1.09 -7.38 -6.39
N ASN A 270 -0.72 -6.73 -7.50
CA ASN A 270 -0.79 -7.28 -8.85
C ASN A 270 0.46 -8.13 -9.23
N GLY A 271 1.43 -8.28 -8.32
CA GLY A 271 2.69 -9.00 -8.56
C GLY A 271 3.76 -8.18 -9.30
N GLY A 272 3.50 -6.91 -9.59
CA GLY A 272 4.45 -5.95 -10.13
C GLY A 272 5.29 -5.27 -9.05
N LEU A 273 6.28 -4.47 -9.49
CA LEU A 273 7.09 -3.62 -8.62
C LEU A 273 6.79 -2.15 -8.92
N ALA A 274 6.67 -1.35 -7.87
CA ALA A 274 6.58 0.11 -7.96
C ALA A 274 7.78 0.76 -7.27
N ASP A 275 8.20 1.91 -7.77
CA ASP A 275 9.15 2.77 -7.06
C ASP A 275 8.54 3.20 -5.71
N ALA A 276 9.38 3.30 -4.68
CA ALA A 276 9.01 3.72 -3.33
C ALA A 276 8.11 4.97 -3.30
N GLN A 277 8.39 5.95 -4.16
CA GLN A 277 7.63 7.21 -4.19
C GLN A 277 6.22 7.04 -4.75
N GLN A 278 6.05 6.06 -5.64
CA GLN A 278 4.79 5.75 -6.34
C GLN A 278 3.96 4.67 -5.64
N PHE A 279 4.46 4.08 -4.56
CA PHE A 279 3.75 3.03 -3.83
C PHE A 279 2.60 3.61 -3.01
N GLN A 280 1.38 3.11 -3.27
CA GLN A 280 0.12 3.62 -2.70
C GLN A 280 -0.58 2.57 -1.83
N GLY A 281 -1.44 3.04 -0.94
CA GLY A 281 -2.27 2.23 -0.04
C GLY A 281 -3.00 1.11 -0.76
N LYS A 282 -3.71 1.44 -1.85
CA LYS A 282 -4.48 0.45 -2.63
C LYS A 282 -3.65 -0.68 -3.23
N ASP A 283 -2.37 -0.44 -3.54
CA ASP A 283 -1.51 -1.40 -4.24
C ASP A 283 -0.74 -2.31 -3.29
N SER A 284 -0.88 -2.11 -1.99
CA SER A 284 -0.04 -2.74 -0.96
C SER A 284 -0.66 -3.97 -0.29
N ILE A 285 -1.99 -4.09 -0.37
CA ILE A 285 -2.76 -5.14 0.31
C ILE A 285 -2.40 -6.49 -0.31
N LEU A 286 -1.97 -7.45 0.50
CA LEU A 286 -1.51 -8.77 0.04
C LEU A 286 -0.31 -8.72 -0.95
N SER A 287 0.52 -7.68 -0.90
CA SER A 287 1.71 -7.59 -1.75
C SER A 287 2.75 -8.70 -1.48
N GLY A 288 2.98 -9.07 -0.22
CA GLY A 288 3.88 -10.19 0.14
C GLY A 288 3.48 -11.52 -0.53
N PRO A 289 2.25 -12.01 -0.31
CA PRO A 289 1.74 -13.21 -0.99
C PRO A 289 1.83 -13.14 -2.53
N ALA A 290 1.59 -11.96 -3.14
CA ALA A 290 1.71 -11.79 -4.58
C ALA A 290 3.12 -12.13 -5.09
N GLY A 291 4.17 -11.73 -4.37
CA GLY A 291 5.55 -12.13 -4.67
C GLY A 291 5.77 -13.64 -4.59
N GLY A 292 5.20 -14.29 -3.58
CA GLY A 292 5.24 -15.75 -3.42
C GLY A 292 4.58 -16.49 -4.60
N ILE A 293 3.42 -16.02 -5.07
CA ILE A 293 2.73 -16.60 -6.24
C ILE A 293 3.58 -16.42 -7.50
N VAL A 294 4.13 -15.22 -7.74
CA VAL A 294 4.96 -14.94 -8.92
C VAL A 294 6.18 -15.88 -8.95
N GLY A 295 6.85 -16.04 -7.80
CA GLY A 295 7.96 -16.99 -7.64
C GLY A 295 7.54 -18.44 -7.88
N ALA A 296 6.40 -18.86 -7.32
CA ALA A 296 5.88 -20.21 -7.47
C ALA A 296 5.55 -20.55 -8.94
N VAL A 297 4.92 -19.62 -9.67
CA VAL A 297 4.60 -19.78 -11.11
C VAL A 297 5.87 -19.89 -11.95
N GLN A 298 6.91 -19.08 -11.67
CA GLN A 298 8.19 -19.20 -12.37
C GLN A 298 8.91 -20.52 -12.05
N THR A 299 8.87 -20.95 -10.79
CA THR A 299 9.47 -22.22 -10.35
C THR A 299 8.76 -23.41 -10.98
N SER A 300 7.43 -23.37 -11.06
CA SER A 300 6.64 -24.43 -11.68
C SER A 300 6.90 -24.52 -13.18
N ARG A 301 7.08 -23.38 -13.87
CA ARG A 301 7.52 -23.36 -15.28
C ARG A 301 8.81 -24.13 -15.49
N ILE A 302 9.81 -23.84 -14.65
CA ILE A 302 11.13 -24.50 -14.74
C ILE A 302 10.99 -26.01 -14.49
N ALA A 303 10.10 -26.40 -13.60
CA ALA A 303 9.81 -27.79 -13.29
C ALA A 303 8.86 -28.49 -14.30
N GLY A 304 8.32 -27.75 -15.28
CA GLY A 304 7.42 -28.30 -16.31
C GLY A 304 5.98 -28.52 -15.86
N PHE A 305 5.49 -27.82 -14.83
CA PHE A 305 4.11 -27.90 -14.36
C PHE A 305 3.31 -26.65 -14.73
N ASP A 306 2.21 -26.83 -15.47
CA ASP A 306 1.37 -25.72 -15.96
C ASP A 306 0.30 -25.22 -14.96
N LYS A 307 0.00 -26.02 -13.93
CA LYS A 307 -1.01 -25.71 -12.91
C LYS A 307 -0.45 -26.01 -11.54
N ILE A 308 -0.62 -25.07 -10.62
CA ILE A 308 -0.14 -25.20 -9.25
C ILE A 308 -1.17 -24.73 -8.25
N ILE A 309 -1.09 -25.32 -7.06
CA ILE A 309 -1.73 -24.83 -5.84
C ILE A 309 -0.60 -24.48 -4.89
N THR A 310 -0.57 -23.24 -4.42
CA THR A 310 0.42 -22.79 -3.43
C THR A 310 -0.22 -22.74 -2.06
N PHE A 311 0.55 -23.13 -1.05
CA PHE A 311 0.18 -23.03 0.35
C PHE A 311 1.30 -22.26 1.05
N ASP A 312 0.98 -21.08 1.56
CA ASP A 312 1.88 -20.28 2.38
C ASP A 312 1.34 -20.23 3.81
N MET A 313 2.15 -20.70 4.75
CA MET A 313 1.79 -20.83 6.15
C MET A 313 2.60 -19.84 6.99
N GLY A 314 1.97 -18.72 7.34
CA GLY A 314 2.48 -17.74 8.29
C GLY A 314 1.45 -17.40 9.37
N THR A 315 1.54 -16.19 9.94
CA THR A 315 0.48 -15.66 10.84
C THR A 315 -0.89 -15.66 10.15
N PHE A 316 -0.90 -15.47 8.83
CA PHE A 316 -2.06 -15.61 7.97
C PHE A 316 -1.77 -16.70 6.93
N PRO A 317 -2.46 -17.85 6.96
CA PRO A 317 -2.32 -18.84 5.92
C PRO A 317 -2.96 -18.34 4.63
N VAL A 318 -2.27 -18.49 3.51
CA VAL A 318 -2.76 -18.09 2.20
C VAL A 318 -2.66 -19.26 1.22
N VAL A 319 -3.75 -19.49 0.48
CA VAL A 319 -3.82 -20.52 -0.55
C VAL A 319 -4.17 -19.86 -1.87
N HIS A 320 -3.38 -20.13 -2.90
CA HIS A 320 -3.65 -19.65 -4.26
C HIS A 320 -3.67 -20.80 -5.26
N ILE A 321 -4.48 -20.64 -6.30
CA ILE A 321 -4.49 -21.50 -7.47
C ILE A 321 -4.00 -20.65 -8.64
N ALA A 322 -3.01 -21.14 -9.37
CA ALA A 322 -2.44 -20.43 -10.51
C ALA A 322 -2.23 -21.38 -11.71
N SER A 323 -2.43 -20.85 -12.91
CA SER A 323 -2.18 -21.53 -14.18
C SER A 323 -1.33 -20.67 -15.10
N HIS A 324 -0.70 -21.30 -16.10
CA HIS A 324 0.15 -20.60 -17.06
C HIS A 324 -0.70 -19.79 -18.04
N GLY A 325 -0.48 -18.48 -18.11
CA GLY A 325 -1.13 -17.61 -19.09
C GLY A 325 -2.47 -17.00 -18.64
N GLU A 326 -3.00 -17.40 -17.48
CA GLU A 326 -4.18 -16.79 -16.87
C GLU A 326 -3.86 -16.40 -15.43
N PHE A 327 -3.53 -15.12 -15.22
CA PHE A 327 -3.81 -14.51 -13.93
C PHE A 327 -5.33 -14.25 -13.92
N SER A 328 -6.12 -15.14 -13.33
CA SER A 328 -7.52 -14.82 -13.04
C SER A 328 -7.56 -13.84 -11.86
N SER A 329 -7.24 -12.58 -12.11
CA SER A 329 -7.70 -11.52 -11.22
C SER A 329 -9.18 -11.29 -11.50
N GLU A 330 -10.06 -12.10 -10.88
CA GLU A 330 -11.39 -11.59 -10.58
C GLU A 330 -11.19 -10.44 -9.56
N ALA A 331 -10.89 -9.25 -10.08
CA ALA A 331 -10.65 -8.01 -9.34
C ALA A 331 -11.85 -7.57 -8.48
N GLU A 332 -12.96 -8.31 -8.53
CA GLU A 332 -14.18 -8.05 -7.76
C GLU A 332 -14.34 -8.95 -6.54
N LYS A 333 -13.42 -9.89 -6.29
CA LYS A 333 -13.47 -10.76 -5.10
C LYS A 333 -12.08 -11.00 -4.55
N THR A 334 -11.57 -10.05 -3.77
CA THR A 334 -10.52 -10.35 -2.78
C THR A 334 -11.11 -11.32 -1.76
N PHE A 335 -11.01 -12.62 -2.03
CA PHE A 335 -11.22 -13.62 -1.00
C PHE A 335 -10.00 -13.62 -0.10
N ILE A 336 -10.10 -13.01 1.08
CA ILE A 336 -9.43 -13.59 2.25
C ILE A 336 -10.25 -14.85 2.55
N LEU A 337 -9.81 -16.01 2.06
CA LEU A 337 -10.36 -17.29 2.49
C LEU A 337 -9.94 -17.49 3.96
N THR A 338 -10.69 -16.89 4.88
CA THR A 338 -10.68 -17.34 6.27
C THR A 338 -11.39 -18.68 6.30
N TRP A 339 -10.66 -19.68 6.80
CA TRP A 339 -11.05 -21.07 6.85
C TRP A 339 -12.29 -21.23 7.74
N ASP A 340 -13.45 -21.52 7.15
CA ASP A 340 -14.50 -22.23 7.86
C ASP A 340 -15.00 -23.41 7.01
N SER A 341 -14.54 -24.58 7.44
CA SER A 341 -15.06 -25.93 7.24
C SER A 341 -15.71 -26.35 5.90
N LYS A 342 -15.03 -27.33 5.27
CA LYS A 342 -15.48 -28.34 4.28
C LYS A 342 -15.30 -27.98 2.80
N ILE A 343 -14.09 -28.26 2.28
CA ILE A 343 -13.93 -28.68 0.89
C ILE A 343 -14.03 -30.21 0.87
N ASN A 344 -15.07 -30.71 0.22
CA ASN A 344 -15.21 -32.13 -0.09
C ASN A 344 -14.46 -32.38 -1.41
N VAL A 345 -13.32 -33.06 -1.33
CA VAL A 345 -12.50 -33.37 -2.50
C VAL A 345 -13.02 -34.67 -3.10
N ASN A 346 -13.95 -34.56 -4.04
CA ASN A 346 -14.30 -35.60 -5.00
C ASN A 346 -15.02 -34.94 -6.18
N GLU A 347 -14.25 -34.50 -7.17
CA GLU A 347 -14.47 -34.74 -8.62
C GLU A 347 -13.32 -34.12 -9.43
#